data_AF-A0A0H2VIX6-F1
#
_entry.id   AF-A0A0H2VIX6-F1
#
_cell.length_a   1.000
_cell.length_b   1.000
_cell.length_c   1.000
_cell.angle_alpha   90.00
_cell.angle_beta   90.00
_cell.angle_gamma   90.00
#
_symmetry.space_group_name_H-M   'P 1'
#
loop_
_entity.id
_entity.type
_entity.pdbx_description
1 polymer ?
#
loop_
_entity_poly.entity_id
_entity_poly.type
_entity_poly.pdbx_seq_one_letter_code
_entity_poly.pdbx_strand_id
1 'polypeptide(L)'
;MFGISISSAILHFVIGGFAVALASIMADKVGGKLGGIIATMPAVYLAAIIALAIDHKGQQLIQMSIHLSTGAIVGIVSCIVTVFFTSIFIGKKNYRSGTVFAILCWFVISVAIFLVRHI
;
A
#
# COMPACT_ATOMS: atom_id res chain seq x y z
N MET A 1 5.13 -21.24 -8.54
CA MET A 1 6.44 -20.60 -8.31
C MET A 1 6.51 -19.41 -9.22
N PHE A 2 6.59 -18.19 -8.67
CA PHE A 2 6.63 -16.95 -9.43
C PHE A 2 7.85 -16.96 -10.36
N GLY A 3 7.63 -17.24 -11.65
CA GLY A 3 8.62 -17.03 -12.71
C GLY A 3 8.77 -15.54 -12.99
N ILE A 4 9.05 -14.73 -11.97
CA ILE A 4 9.35 -13.31 -12.15
C ILE A 4 10.71 -13.26 -12.82
N SER A 5 10.69 -13.05 -14.14
CA SER A 5 11.90 -12.71 -14.88
C SER A 5 12.52 -11.46 -14.25
N ILE A 6 13.84 -11.43 -14.08
CA ILE A 6 14.56 -10.30 -13.49
C ILE A 6 14.19 -8.99 -14.18
N SER A 7 13.94 -9.03 -15.49
CA SER A 7 13.43 -7.90 -16.27
C SER A 7 12.09 -7.37 -15.77
N SER A 8 11.17 -8.25 -15.38
CA SER A 8 9.85 -7.89 -14.82
C SER A 8 9.99 -7.27 -13.43
N ALA A 9 10.87 -7.79 -12.59
CA ALA A 9 11.16 -7.20 -11.27
C ALA A 9 11.77 -5.79 -11.38
N ILE A 10 12.71 -5.60 -12.32
CA ILE A 10 13.33 -4.29 -12.57
C ILE A 10 12.29 -3.31 -13.12
N LEU A 11 11.40 -3.75 -14.02
CA LEU A 11 10.29 -2.94 -14.53
C LEU A 11 9.35 -2.47 -13.42
N HIS A 12 8.96 -3.37 -12.52
CA HIS A 12 8.16 -3.02 -11.34
C HIS A 12 8.87 -2.01 -10.45
N PHE A 13 10.18 -2.18 -10.23
CA PHE A 13 10.97 -1.29 -9.40
C PHE A 13 11.10 0.11 -10.01
N VAL A 14 11.38 0.22 -11.31
CA VAL A 14 11.55 1.51 -12.00
C VAL A 14 10.21 2.24 -12.12
N ILE A 15 9.16 1.57 -12.60
CA ILE A 15 7.83 2.19 -12.75
C ILE A 15 7.25 2.54 -11.38
N GLY A 16 7.33 1.62 -10.42
CA GLY A 16 6.85 1.83 -9.06
C GLY A 16 7.61 2.92 -8.32
N GLY A 17 8.94 2.87 -8.37
CA GLY A 17 9.81 3.87 -7.75
C GLY A 17 9.58 5.26 -8.33
N PHE A 18 9.44 5.37 -9.66
CA PHE A 18 9.15 6.66 -10.31
C PHE A 18 7.76 7.19 -9.93
N ALA A 19 6.74 6.33 -9.90
CA ALA A 19 5.40 6.72 -9.50
C ALA A 19 5.35 7.20 -8.03
N VAL A 20 6.06 6.52 -7.13
CA VAL A 20 6.19 6.94 -5.71
C VAL A 20 6.95 8.26 -5.60
N ALA A 21 8.07 8.41 -6.31
CA ALA A 21 8.85 9.65 -6.29
C ALA A 21 8.04 10.85 -6.78
N LEU A 22 7.28 10.70 -7.88
CA LEU A 22 6.39 11.74 -8.37
C LEU A 22 5.29 12.09 -7.37
N ALA A 23 4.64 11.08 -6.77
CA ALA A 23 3.61 11.29 -5.76
C ALA A 23 4.17 12.04 -4.54
N SER A 24 5.37 11.69 -4.08
CA SER A 24 6.05 12.39 -2.97
C SER A 24 6.40 13.83 -3.32
N ILE A 25 6.91 14.11 -4.53
CA ILE A 25 7.23 15.48 -4.97
C ILE A 25 5.96 16.32 -5.08
N MET A 26 4.87 15.76 -5.62
CA MET A 26 3.58 16.45 -5.72
C MET A 26 2.98 16.70 -4.33
N ALA A 27 3.07 15.73 -3.42
CA ALA A 27 2.61 15.87 -2.04
C ALA A 27 3.35 16.99 -1.30
N ASP A 28 4.67 17.08 -1.47
CA ASP A 28 5.51 18.12 -0.87
C ASP A 28 5.17 19.52 -1.43
N LYS A 29 4.99 19.63 -2.75
CA LYS A 29 4.60 20.90 -3.41
C LYS A 29 3.21 21.39 -3.03
N VAL A 30 2.24 20.49 -2.86
CA VAL A 30 0.85 20.87 -2.55
C VAL A 30 0.71 21.24 -1.07
N GLY A 31 1.45 20.55 -0.19
CA GLY A 31 1.47 20.86 1.24
C GLY A 31 0.12 20.71 1.94
N GLY A 32 0.15 20.76 3.28
CA GLY A 32 -1.05 20.72 4.11
C GLY A 32 -1.90 19.45 3.94
N LYS A 33 -3.22 19.60 4.14
CA LYS A 33 -4.18 18.48 4.15
C LYS A 33 -4.31 17.78 2.79
N LEU A 34 -4.10 18.52 1.69
CA LEU A 34 -4.12 18.00 0.32
C LEU A 34 -2.85 17.21 -0.01
N GLY A 35 -1.69 17.64 0.49
CA GLY A 35 -0.43 16.89 0.35
C GLY A 35 -0.52 15.48 0.96
N GLY A 36 -1.17 15.35 2.11
CA GLY A 36 -1.42 14.04 2.75
C GLY A 36 -2.28 13.10 1.91
N ILE A 37 -3.32 13.61 1.23
CA ILE A 37 -4.17 12.81 0.34
C ILE A 37 -3.36 12.31 -0.87
N ILE A 38 -2.54 13.18 -1.47
CA ILE A 38 -1.68 12.83 -2.61
C ILE A 38 -0.61 11.80 -2.19
N ALA A 39 -0.05 11.92 -0.98
CA ALA A 39 0.91 10.96 -0.44
C ALA A 39 0.33 9.55 -0.27
N THR A 40 -0.99 9.43 -0.06
CA THR A 40 -1.69 8.13 0.03
C THR A 40 -2.16 7.58 -1.31
N MET A 41 -1.93 8.30 -2.42
CA MET A 41 -2.34 7.83 -3.75
C MET A 41 -1.64 6.49 -4.05
N PRO A 42 -2.37 5.47 -4.55
CA PRO A 42 -1.86 4.12 -4.65
C PRO A 42 -0.93 3.95 -5.88
N ALA A 43 0.17 4.71 -5.92
CA ALA A 43 1.17 4.71 -6.97
C ALA A 43 1.80 3.32 -7.17
N VAL A 44 2.01 2.59 -6.07
CA VAL A 44 2.55 1.22 -6.07
C VAL A 44 1.58 0.23 -6.73
N TYR A 45 0.28 0.40 -6.48
CA TYR A 45 -0.75 -0.44 -7.10
C TYR A 45 -0.85 -0.18 -8.61
N LEU A 46 -0.79 1.09 -9.04
CA LEU A 46 -0.79 1.43 -10.45
C LEU A 46 0.41 0.80 -11.19
N ALA A 47 1.60 0.89 -10.60
CA ALA A 47 2.79 0.25 -11.15
C ALA A 47 2.66 -1.28 -11.25
N ALA A 48 2.08 -1.91 -10.22
CA ALA A 48 1.82 -3.35 -10.22
C ALA A 48 0.83 -3.75 -11.33
N ILE A 49 -0.24 -2.98 -11.56
CA ILE A 49 -1.20 -3.25 -12.64
C ILE A 49 -0.56 -3.07 -14.02
N ILE A 50 0.23 -2.02 -14.23
CA ILE A 50 0.92 -1.78 -15.51
C ILE A 50 1.87 -2.93 -15.82
N ALA A 51 2.67 -3.35 -14.84
CA ALA A 51 3.62 -4.43 -15.05
C ALA A 51 2.94 -5.80 -15.18
N LEU A 52 1.84 -6.06 -14.46
CA LEU A 52 0.98 -7.22 -14.74
C LEU A 52 0.49 -7.21 -16.19
N ALA A 53 0.02 -6.06 -16.69
CA ALA A 53 -0.47 -5.91 -18.07
C ALA A 53 0.62 -6.13 -19.14
N ILE A 54 1.89 -5.89 -18.79
CA ILE A 54 3.04 -6.18 -19.66
C ILE A 54 3.40 -7.67 -19.62
N ASP A 55 3.33 -8.28 -18.44
CA ASP A 55 3.82 -9.64 -18.18
C ASP A 55 2.80 -10.75 -18.55
N HIS A 56 1.49 -10.46 -18.43
CA HIS A 56 0.40 -11.43 -18.66
C HIS A 56 -0.62 -10.91 -19.68
N LYS A 57 -1.23 -11.82 -20.48
CA LYS A 57 -2.29 -11.50 -21.46
C LYS A 57 -3.56 -12.32 -21.23
N GLY A 58 -4.73 -11.73 -21.50
CA GLY A 58 -6.02 -12.43 -21.51
C GLY A 58 -6.58 -12.74 -20.10
N GLN A 59 -7.20 -13.92 -19.91
CA GLN A 59 -7.89 -14.29 -18.67
C GLN A 59 -6.98 -14.37 -17.43
N GLN A 60 -5.69 -14.71 -17.59
CA GLN A 60 -4.74 -14.73 -16.48
C GLN A 60 -4.47 -13.34 -15.92
N LEU A 61 -4.48 -12.31 -16.78
CA LEU A 61 -4.29 -10.92 -16.35
C LEU A 61 -5.43 -10.47 -15.44
N ILE A 62 -6.67 -10.84 -15.78
CA ILE A 62 -7.87 -10.49 -15.03
C ILE A 62 -7.85 -11.18 -13.65
N GLN A 63 -7.57 -12.48 -13.61
CA GLN A 63 -7.46 -13.24 -12.36
C GLN A 63 -6.37 -12.69 -11.42
N MET A 64 -5.18 -12.41 -11.95
CA MET A 64 -4.07 -11.86 -11.16
C MET A 64 -4.38 -10.44 -10.68
N SER A 65 -5.00 -9.61 -11.52
CA SER A 65 -5.42 -8.25 -11.14
C SER A 65 -6.48 -8.27 -10.03
N ILE A 66 -7.43 -9.22 -10.07
CA ILE A 66 -8.42 -9.40 -9.00
C ILE A 66 -7.74 -9.81 -7.70
N HIS A 67 -6.83 -10.78 -7.72
CA HIS A 67 -6.09 -11.20 -6.51
C HIS A 67 -5.28 -10.05 -5.91
N LEU A 68 -4.62 -9.26 -6.75
CA LEU A 68 -3.86 -8.08 -6.36
C LEU A 68 -4.77 -7.00 -5.75
N SER A 69 -5.93 -6.76 -6.39
CA SER A 69 -6.93 -5.79 -5.93
C SER A 69 -7.51 -6.17 -4.57
N THR A 70 -7.90 -7.43 -4.39
CA THR A 70 -8.45 -7.93 -3.12
C THR A 70 -7.41 -7.82 -2.00
N GLY A 71 -6.14 -8.14 -2.28
CA GLY A 71 -5.06 -7.92 -1.33
C GLY A 71 -4.86 -6.44 -0.96
N ALA A 72 -4.90 -5.55 -1.95
CA ALA A 72 -4.78 -4.11 -1.73
C ALA A 72 -5.93 -3.54 -0.89
N ILE A 73 -7.18 -3.96 -1.14
CA ILE A 73 -8.36 -3.53 -0.38
C ILE A 73 -8.21 -3.90 1.09
N VAL A 74 -7.84 -5.16 1.38
CA VAL A 74 -7.63 -5.62 2.76
C VAL A 74 -6.53 -4.81 3.45
N GLY A 75 -5.44 -4.53 2.74
CA GLY A 75 -4.36 -3.66 3.23
C GLY A 75 -4.84 -2.25 3.58
N ILE A 76 -5.58 -1.60 2.68
CA ILE A 76 -6.13 -0.24 2.89
C ILE A 76 -7.11 -0.22 4.08
N VAL A 77 -7.98 -1.22 4.20
CA VAL A 77 -8.91 -1.33 5.34
C VAL A 77 -8.14 -1.45 6.65
N SER A 78 -7.08 -2.27 6.71
CA SER A 78 -6.22 -2.36 7.89
C SER A 78 -5.57 -1.02 8.25
N CYS A 79 -5.21 -0.26 7.23
CA CYS A 79 -4.58 1.04 7.31
C CYS A 79 -5.51 2.05 7.98
N ILE A 80 -6.75 2.12 7.48
CA ILE A 80 -7.79 3.01 8.00
C ILE A 80 -8.11 2.69 9.46
N VAL A 81 -8.29 1.40 9.80
CA VAL A 81 -8.56 0.98 11.18
C VAL A 81 -7.43 1.38 12.13
N THR A 82 -6.17 1.17 11.71
CA THR A 82 -5.00 1.53 12.51
C THR A 82 -4.90 3.04 12.73
N VAL A 83 -5.09 3.83 11.67
CA VAL A 83 -5.05 5.30 11.75
C VAL A 83 -6.20 5.83 12.61
N PHE A 84 -7.39 5.24 12.52
CA PHE A 84 -8.54 5.62 13.34
C PHE A 84 -8.26 5.41 14.84
N PHE A 85 -7.77 4.22 15.22
CA PHE A 85 -7.37 3.93 16.59
C PHE A 85 -6.24 4.85 17.08
N THR A 86 -5.25 5.08 16.23
CA THR A 86 -4.12 5.97 16.53
C THR A 86 -4.58 7.40 16.77
N SER A 87 -5.48 7.93 15.93
CA SER A 87 -6.01 9.28 16.03
C SER A 87 -6.75 9.51 17.36
N ILE A 88 -7.54 8.53 17.80
CA ILE A 88 -8.22 8.56 19.10
C ILE A 88 -7.20 8.55 20.25
N PHE A 89 -6.14 7.74 20.14
CA PHE A 89 -5.13 7.59 21.19
C PHE A 89 -4.21 8.81 21.33
N ILE A 90 -3.86 9.45 20.21
CA ILE A 90 -3.03 10.67 20.16
C ILE A 90 -3.73 11.85 20.83
N GLY A 91 -5.06 11.90 20.78
CA GLY A 91 -5.86 12.92 21.47
C GLY A 91 -5.79 12.84 23.00
N LYS A 92 -5.35 11.71 23.58
CA LYS A 92 -5.30 11.52 25.05
C LYS A 92 -3.90 11.45 25.64
N LYS A 93 -2.85 11.13 24.87
CA LYS A 93 -1.50 10.91 25.41
C LYS A 93 -0.44 11.25 24.35
N ASN A 94 0.45 12.20 24.69
CA ASN A 94 1.59 12.72 23.91
C ASN A 94 1.93 12.00 22.59
N TYR A 95 2.12 12.79 21.53
CA TYR A 95 2.39 12.41 20.13
C TYR A 95 3.34 11.20 19.96
N ARG A 96 4.40 11.12 20.78
CA ARG A 96 5.42 10.05 20.75
C ARG A 96 4.88 8.66 21.09
N SER A 97 3.93 8.55 22.02
CA SER A 97 3.27 7.27 22.34
C SER A 97 2.25 6.86 21.28
N GLY A 98 1.60 7.81 20.61
CA GLY A 98 0.65 7.53 19.54
C GLY A 98 1.30 6.85 18.33
N THR A 99 2.47 7.32 17.89
CA THR A 99 3.19 6.71 16.76
C THR A 99 3.63 5.27 17.06
N VAL A 100 4.12 5.01 18.28
CA VAL A 100 4.50 3.65 18.71
C VAL A 100 3.28 2.73 18.74
N PHE A 101 2.14 3.23 19.22
CA PHE A 101 0.89 2.47 19.25
C PHE A 101 0.36 2.19 17.83
N ALA A 102 0.52 3.13 16.91
CA ALA A 102 0.16 2.95 15.50
C ALA A 102 0.95 1.81 14.86
N ILE A 103 2.27 1.78 15.08
CA ILE A 103 3.16 0.74 14.54
C ILE A 103 2.81 -0.63 15.14
N LEU A 104 2.56 -0.69 16.45
CA LEU A 104 2.15 -1.94 17.11
C LEU A 104 0.77 -2.43 16.65
N CYS A 105 -0.20 -1.53 16.56
CA CYS A 105 -1.55 -1.85 16.09
C CYS A 105 -1.52 -2.30 14.62
N TRP A 106 -0.75 -1.62 13.77
CA TRP A 106 -0.49 -2.03 12.39
C TRP A 106 0.06 -3.44 12.31
N PHE A 107 1.07 -3.74 13.12
CA PHE A 107 1.73 -5.04 13.14
C PHE A 107 0.77 -6.15 13.58
N VAL A 108 0.01 -5.94 14.65
CA VAL A 108 -0.99 -6.90 15.14
C VAL A 108 -2.09 -7.14 14.12
N ILE A 109 -2.62 -6.09 13.49
CA ILE A 109 -3.66 -6.24 12.45
C ILE A 109 -3.10 -6.95 11.22
N SER A 110 -1.87 -6.63 10.79
CA SER A 110 -1.21 -7.33 9.69
C SER A 110 -1.03 -8.82 9.99
N VAL A 111 -0.59 -9.16 11.20
CA VAL A 111 -0.43 -10.56 11.65
C VAL A 111 -1.78 -11.27 11.70
N ALA A 112 -2.83 -10.62 12.20
CA ALA A 112 -4.18 -11.17 12.25
C ALA A 112 -4.75 -11.44 10.85
N ILE A 113 -4.60 -10.49 9.92
CA ILE A 113 -5.00 -10.67 8.52
C ILE A 113 -4.22 -11.81 7.86
N PHE A 114 -2.92 -11.91 8.13
CA PHE A 114 -2.09 -12.98 7.59
C PHE A 114 -2.54 -14.35 8.11
N LEU A 115 -2.82 -14.48 9.42
CA LEU A 115 -3.35 -15.70 10.04
C LEU A 115 -4.71 -16.11 9.49
N VAL A 116 -5.65 -15.17 9.34
CA VAL A 116 -6.99 -15.44 8.80
C VAL A 116 -6.94 -15.87 7.34
N ARG A 117 -5.99 -15.33 6.56
CA ARG A 117 -5.84 -15.67 5.14
C ARG A 117 -5.07 -16.98 4.89
N HIS A 118 -4.42 -17.54 5.91
CA HIS A 118 -3.64 -18.78 5.84
C HIS A 118 -4.32 -20.01 6.46
N ILE A 119 -5.52 -19.83 7.02
CA ILE A 119 -6.51 -20.88 7.35
C ILE A 119 -7.41 -21.10 6.14
#